data_AF-A0A6G4WRH6-F1
#
_entry.id   AF-A0A6G4WRH6-F1
#
_cell.length_a   1.000
_cell.length_b   1.000
_cell.length_c   1.000
_cell.angle_alpha   90.00
_cell.angle_beta   90.00
_cell.angle_gamma   90.00
#
_symmetry.space_group_name_H-M   'P 1'
#
loop_
_entity.id
_entity.type
_entity.pdbx_description
1 polymer ?
#
loop_
_entity_poly.entity_id
_entity_poly.type
_entity_poly.pdbx_seq_one_letter_code
_entity_poly.pdbx_strand_id
1 'polypeptide(L)'
;MADAQPSAEKISAEIKRLKQMSHQEFFEAWATYVLGGVDRQVPRDVQAAGFRSPDLATRTLTAADRAAREIKTVLPRRDGESKREYQARMNAFRQQLQAARQPIVGAIERLADEEAEYLAQLDDEAFAGEWAAFVQQAAGQTRSGHNYVQGLAFRSLDVAPRTRALSERMHRTPEEYLPTVAGESRTARAARVAQFRSRLEAELRFLQYTLNYAVARWGRMPTTPNYRLQAMRLLVEAHPEEFSKLRSAVREDARKAREEVRRQRRFQRRTQARGTS
;
A
#
# COMPACT_ATOMS: atom_id res chain seq x y z
N MET A 1 21.21 -21.63 25.11
CA MET A 1 22.27 -21.47 24.09
C MET A 1 22.10 -20.07 23.52
N ALA A 2 23.11 -19.23 23.63
CA ALA A 2 23.05 -17.86 23.15
C ALA A 2 22.86 -17.87 21.63
N ASP A 3 21.76 -17.31 21.13
CA ASP A 3 21.57 -17.00 19.72
C ASP A 3 22.70 -16.04 19.31
N ALA A 4 23.76 -16.60 18.73
CA ALA A 4 24.86 -15.82 18.21
C ALA A 4 24.28 -14.92 17.10
N GLN A 5 24.19 -13.62 17.37
CA GLN A 5 23.70 -12.66 16.40
C GLN A 5 24.47 -12.83 15.08
N PRO A 6 23.79 -12.86 13.93
CA PRO A 6 24.46 -12.99 12.65
C PRO A 6 25.47 -11.87 12.47
N SER A 7 26.70 -12.23 12.09
CA SER A 7 27.79 -11.25 11.90
C SER A 7 27.39 -10.19 10.86
N ALA A 8 27.65 -8.92 11.16
CA ALA A 8 27.30 -7.78 10.30
C ALA A 8 27.78 -7.96 8.85
N GLU A 9 28.98 -8.51 8.64
CA GLU A 9 29.55 -8.78 7.32
C GLU A 9 28.66 -9.72 6.46
N LYS A 10 28.09 -10.76 7.08
CA LYS A 10 27.18 -11.70 6.39
C LYS A 10 25.87 -11.02 6.02
N ILE A 11 25.35 -10.15 6.89
CA ILE A 11 24.14 -9.37 6.60
C ILE A 11 24.41 -8.40 5.45
N SER A 12 25.53 -7.67 5.47
CA SER A 12 25.91 -6.75 4.40
C SER A 12 26.12 -7.46 3.06
N ALA A 13 26.75 -8.63 3.06
CA ALA A 13 26.90 -9.46 1.86
C ALA A 13 25.53 -9.92 1.31
N GLU A 14 24.61 -10.32 2.20
CA GLU A 14 23.26 -10.72 1.82
C GLU A 14 22.45 -9.55 1.26
N ILE A 15 22.52 -8.38 1.89
CA ILE A 15 21.88 -7.16 1.36
C ILE A 15 22.41 -6.86 -0.05
N LYS A 16 23.72 -6.94 -0.25
CA LYS A 16 24.34 -6.71 -1.56
C LYS A 16 23.83 -7.70 -2.60
N ARG A 17 23.74 -8.99 -2.25
CA ARG A 17 23.20 -10.05 -3.12
C ARG A 17 21.74 -9.77 -3.49
N LEU A 18 20.89 -9.51 -2.50
CA LEU A 18 19.47 -9.23 -2.69
C LEU A 18 19.23 -7.96 -3.53
N LYS A 19 20.07 -6.94 -3.39
CA LYS A 19 20.02 -5.73 -4.24
C LYS A 19 20.27 -6.04 -5.71
N GLN A 20 21.21 -6.93 -6.00
CA GLN A 20 21.63 -7.28 -7.36
C GLN A 20 20.64 -8.19 -8.10
N MET A 21 19.73 -8.85 -7.38
CA MET A 21 18.68 -9.67 -7.98
C MET A 21 17.72 -8.84 -8.84
N SER A 22 17.18 -9.44 -9.90
CA SER A 22 16.01 -8.92 -10.61
C SER A 22 14.77 -8.89 -9.70
N HIS A 23 13.73 -8.15 -10.11
CA HIS A 23 12.47 -8.11 -9.35
C HIS A 23 11.83 -9.49 -9.17
N GLN A 24 11.94 -10.36 -10.18
CA GLN A 24 11.36 -11.71 -10.13
C GLN A 24 12.17 -12.64 -9.22
N GLU A 25 13.49 -12.66 -9.34
CA GLU A 25 14.36 -13.46 -8.47
C GLU A 25 14.22 -13.06 -7.00
N PHE A 26 14.15 -11.76 -6.71
CA PHE A 26 13.93 -11.27 -5.37
C PHE A 26 12.56 -11.68 -4.81
N PHE A 27 11.52 -11.63 -5.64
CA PHE A 27 10.18 -12.08 -5.25
C PHE A 27 10.16 -13.58 -4.92
N GLU A 28 10.84 -14.39 -5.72
CA GLU A 28 10.97 -15.83 -5.50
C GLU A 28 11.79 -16.15 -4.25
N ALA A 29 12.89 -15.43 -4.02
CA ALA A 29 13.70 -15.55 -2.80
C ALA A 29 12.87 -15.23 -1.55
N TRP A 30 12.10 -14.12 -1.57
CA TRP A 30 11.21 -13.76 -0.48
C TRP A 30 10.11 -14.81 -0.26
N ALA A 31 9.44 -15.25 -1.32
CA ALA A 31 8.39 -16.27 -1.24
C ALA A 31 8.92 -17.59 -0.66
N THR A 32 10.11 -18.00 -1.09
CA THR A 32 10.82 -19.19 -0.59
C THR A 32 11.14 -19.05 0.89
N TYR A 33 11.66 -17.89 1.31
CA TYR A 33 11.91 -17.57 2.71
C TYR A 33 10.63 -17.72 3.55
N VAL A 34 9.51 -17.12 3.12
CA VAL A 34 8.22 -17.20 3.85
C VAL A 34 7.72 -18.64 3.97
N LEU A 35 7.90 -19.46 2.93
CA LEU A 35 7.50 -20.88 2.92
C LEU A 35 8.33 -21.78 3.84
N GLY A 36 9.32 -21.23 4.54
CA GLY A 36 10.24 -22.01 5.37
C GLY A 36 11.44 -22.57 4.59
N GLY A 37 11.54 -22.27 3.30
CA GLY A 37 12.72 -22.57 2.51
C GLY A 37 13.92 -21.75 2.97
N VAL A 38 15.10 -22.32 2.81
CA VAL A 38 16.38 -21.66 3.06
C VAL A 38 17.21 -21.77 1.80
N ASP A 39 17.70 -20.65 1.29
CA ASP A 39 18.88 -20.66 0.42
C ASP A 39 19.99 -21.42 1.15
N ARG A 40 20.49 -22.51 0.55
CA ARG A 40 21.51 -23.38 1.18
C ARG A 40 22.80 -22.62 1.49
N GLN A 41 23.01 -21.47 0.85
CA GLN A 41 24.22 -20.68 0.99
C GLN A 41 24.15 -19.64 2.12
N VAL A 42 22.95 -19.30 2.60
CA VAL A 42 22.77 -18.18 3.56
C VAL A 42 21.89 -18.62 4.74
N PRO A 43 22.35 -18.48 6.00
CA PRO A 43 21.52 -18.74 7.17
C PRO A 43 20.20 -17.95 7.16
N ARG A 44 19.13 -18.54 7.71
CA ARG A 44 17.76 -17.98 7.64
C ARG A 44 17.65 -16.64 8.36
N ASP A 45 18.33 -16.49 9.48
CA ASP A 45 18.43 -15.27 10.28
C ASP A 45 19.16 -14.14 9.51
N VAL A 46 20.19 -14.48 8.73
CA VAL A 46 20.87 -13.53 7.82
C VAL A 46 19.94 -13.08 6.70
N GLN A 47 19.20 -14.00 6.07
CA GLN A 47 18.18 -13.65 5.05
C GLN A 47 17.10 -12.74 5.65
N ALA A 48 16.58 -13.09 6.83
CA ALA A 48 15.59 -12.29 7.55
C ALA A 48 16.11 -10.87 7.82
N ALA A 49 17.37 -10.74 8.25
CA ALA A 49 18.04 -9.47 8.47
C ALA A 49 18.23 -8.67 7.17
N GLY A 50 18.56 -9.34 6.06
CA GLY A 50 18.66 -8.71 4.74
C GLY A 50 17.32 -8.15 4.26
N PHE A 51 16.25 -8.93 4.33
CA PHE A 51 14.92 -8.51 3.89
C PHE A 51 14.35 -7.32 4.68
N ARG A 52 14.66 -7.23 5.99
CA ARG A 52 14.24 -6.10 6.86
C ARG A 52 15.19 -4.89 6.81
N SER A 53 16.30 -4.99 6.07
CA SER A 53 17.27 -3.90 6.01
C SER A 53 16.62 -2.63 5.44
N PRO A 54 17.04 -1.44 5.90
CA PRO A 54 16.49 -0.17 5.40
C PRO A 54 16.48 -0.07 3.87
N ASP A 55 17.57 -0.52 3.25
CA ASP A 55 17.78 -0.48 1.81
C ASP A 55 16.82 -1.35 0.99
N LEU A 56 16.24 -2.37 1.61
CA LEU A 56 15.39 -3.36 0.93
C LEU A 56 13.96 -3.38 1.45
N ALA A 57 13.67 -2.76 2.60
CA ALA A 57 12.41 -2.89 3.31
C ALA A 57 11.18 -2.62 2.41
N THR A 58 11.18 -1.54 1.62
CA THR A 58 10.07 -1.25 0.69
C THR A 58 9.95 -2.28 -0.44
N ARG A 59 11.07 -2.72 -1.00
CA ARG A 59 11.08 -3.75 -2.05
C ARG A 59 10.54 -5.07 -1.49
N THR A 60 10.93 -5.42 -0.27
CA THR A 60 10.40 -6.56 0.48
C THR A 60 8.90 -6.42 0.74
N LEU A 61 8.41 -5.24 1.15
CA LEU A 61 6.98 -5.00 1.35
C LEU A 61 6.20 -5.18 0.04
N THR A 62 6.74 -4.68 -1.08
CA THR A 62 6.14 -4.86 -2.41
C THR A 62 6.05 -6.33 -2.78
N ALA A 63 7.11 -7.11 -2.52
CA ALA A 63 7.13 -8.55 -2.74
C ALA A 63 6.12 -9.29 -1.84
N ALA A 64 5.99 -8.88 -0.56
CA ALA A 64 5.01 -9.43 0.37
C ALA A 64 3.57 -9.16 -0.07
N ASP A 65 3.27 -7.93 -0.50
CA ASP A 65 1.95 -7.54 -0.99
C ASP A 65 1.62 -8.25 -2.32
N ARG A 66 2.62 -8.46 -3.19
CA ARG A 66 2.47 -9.31 -4.39
C ARG A 66 2.14 -10.75 -4.00
N ALA A 67 2.88 -11.34 -3.06
CA ALA A 67 2.65 -12.71 -2.61
C ALA A 67 1.24 -12.89 -1.99
N ALA A 68 0.75 -11.88 -1.27
CA ALA A 68 -0.61 -11.88 -0.73
C ALA A 68 -1.68 -11.89 -1.83
N ARG A 69 -1.49 -11.12 -2.90
CA ARG A 69 -2.41 -11.07 -4.06
C ARG A 69 -2.33 -12.33 -4.93
N GLU A 70 -1.13 -12.85 -5.15
CA GLU A 70 -0.81 -13.96 -6.04
C GLU A 70 -0.63 -15.29 -5.29
N ILE A 71 -1.32 -15.45 -4.15
CA ILE A 71 -1.13 -16.59 -3.25
C ILE A 71 -1.22 -17.97 -3.92
N LYS A 72 -2.08 -18.12 -4.94
CA LYS A 72 -2.27 -19.39 -5.67
C LYS A 72 -1.14 -19.68 -6.66
N THR A 73 -0.46 -18.64 -7.13
CA THR A 73 0.70 -18.75 -8.00
C THR A 73 1.92 -19.15 -7.19
N VAL A 74 2.09 -18.52 -6.01
CA VAL A 74 3.19 -18.83 -5.07
C VAL A 74 3.02 -20.22 -4.46
N LEU A 75 1.77 -20.60 -4.17
CA LEU A 75 1.44 -21.85 -3.51
C LEU A 75 0.45 -22.65 -4.38
N PRO A 76 0.91 -23.27 -5.49
CA PRO A 76 0.04 -24.07 -6.34
C PRO A 76 -0.44 -25.32 -5.58
N ARG A 77 -1.61 -25.83 -5.97
CA ARG A 77 -2.15 -27.10 -5.45
C ARG A 77 -1.25 -28.25 -5.91
N ARG A 78 -0.94 -29.17 -5.01
CA ARG A 78 -0.11 -30.35 -5.33
C ARG A 78 -0.96 -31.47 -5.94
N ASP A 79 -0.32 -32.34 -6.71
CA ASP A 79 -0.95 -33.54 -7.22
C ASP A 79 -1.41 -34.44 -6.06
N GLY A 80 -2.64 -34.96 -6.15
CA GLY A 80 -3.26 -35.76 -5.09
C GLY A 80 -3.74 -34.98 -3.85
N GLU A 81 -3.42 -33.69 -3.71
CA GLU A 81 -3.83 -32.89 -2.54
C GLU A 81 -5.34 -32.63 -2.54
N SER A 82 -6.03 -32.99 -1.47
CA SER A 82 -7.45 -32.70 -1.32
C SER A 82 -7.70 -31.19 -1.21
N LYS A 83 -8.94 -30.75 -1.50
CA LYS A 83 -9.32 -29.34 -1.36
C LYS A 83 -9.15 -28.82 0.08
N ARG A 84 -9.39 -29.69 1.08
CA ARG A 84 -9.29 -29.34 2.51
C ARG A 84 -7.83 -29.13 2.92
N GLU A 85 -6.94 -30.01 2.50
CA GLU A 85 -5.49 -29.90 2.73
C GLU A 85 -4.92 -28.66 2.05
N TYR A 86 -5.30 -28.42 0.79
CA TYR A 86 -4.88 -27.22 0.08
C TYR A 86 -5.30 -25.93 0.81
N GLN A 87 -6.55 -25.86 1.27
CA GLN A 87 -7.04 -24.70 2.01
C GLN A 87 -6.33 -24.51 3.36
N ALA A 88 -6.02 -25.61 4.07
CA ALA A 88 -5.25 -25.56 5.31
C ALA A 88 -3.84 -25.00 5.07
N ARG A 89 -3.15 -25.48 4.02
CA ARG A 89 -1.83 -24.98 3.61
C ARG A 89 -1.87 -23.51 3.21
N MET A 90 -2.90 -23.07 2.47
CA MET A 90 -3.10 -21.66 2.15
C MET A 90 -3.30 -20.79 3.40
N ASN A 91 -4.04 -21.27 4.41
CA ASN A 91 -4.26 -20.52 5.64
C ASN A 91 -2.96 -20.41 6.46
N ALA A 92 -2.21 -21.51 6.58
CA ALA A 92 -0.89 -21.50 7.23
C ALA A 92 0.07 -20.53 6.51
N PHE A 93 0.11 -20.55 5.18
CA PHE A 93 0.94 -19.62 4.42
C PHE A 93 0.53 -18.15 4.63
N ARG A 94 -0.77 -17.83 4.73
CA ARG A 94 -1.22 -16.46 5.06
C ARG A 94 -0.69 -16.00 6.42
N GLN A 95 -0.71 -16.89 7.42
CA GLN A 95 -0.19 -16.58 8.76
C GLN A 95 1.33 -16.38 8.72
N GLN A 96 2.06 -17.24 8.02
CA GLN A 96 3.51 -17.11 7.82
C GLN A 96 3.86 -15.80 7.09
N LEU A 97 3.12 -15.48 6.03
CA LEU A 97 3.29 -14.23 5.28
C LEU A 97 3.03 -13.01 6.17
N GLN A 98 1.98 -13.05 6.99
CA GLN A 98 1.68 -11.98 7.95
C GLN A 98 2.82 -11.84 8.97
N ALA A 99 3.28 -12.94 9.56
CA ALA A 99 4.37 -12.94 10.54
C ALA A 99 5.68 -12.42 9.94
N ALA A 100 6.03 -12.83 8.71
CA ALA A 100 7.21 -12.36 8.01
C ALA A 100 7.12 -10.88 7.58
N ARG A 101 5.90 -10.41 7.27
CA ARG A 101 5.65 -9.00 6.87
C ARG A 101 5.76 -8.03 8.04
N GLN A 102 5.41 -8.42 9.27
CA GLN A 102 5.39 -7.52 10.42
C GLN A 102 6.74 -6.82 10.69
N PRO A 103 7.89 -7.52 10.76
CA PRO A 103 9.19 -6.86 10.93
C PRO A 103 9.55 -5.88 9.81
N ILE A 104 9.07 -6.11 8.59
CA ILE A 104 9.30 -5.23 7.43
C ILE A 104 8.49 -3.94 7.58
N VAL A 105 7.23 -4.06 8.00
CA VAL A 105 6.37 -2.90 8.29
C VAL A 105 7.00 -2.04 9.38
N GLY A 106 7.44 -2.64 10.49
CA GLY A 106 8.11 -1.88 11.56
C GLY A 106 9.43 -1.22 11.13
N ALA A 107 10.14 -1.80 10.15
CA ALA A 107 11.31 -1.13 9.57
C ALA A 107 10.92 0.07 8.71
N ILE A 108 9.86 -0.05 7.90
CA ILE A 108 9.33 1.05 7.08
C ILE A 108 8.76 2.17 7.94
N GLU A 109 8.04 1.84 9.02
CA GLU A 109 7.50 2.82 9.95
C GLU A 109 8.63 3.63 10.61
N ARG A 110 9.70 2.97 11.08
CA ARG A 110 10.86 3.67 11.64
C ARG A 110 11.53 4.60 10.62
N LEU A 111 11.71 4.14 9.37
CA LEU A 111 12.25 5.00 8.32
C LEU A 111 11.32 6.18 8.00
N ALA A 112 10.01 5.98 8.10
CA ALA A 112 9.04 7.04 7.87
C ALA A 112 9.05 8.07 9.00
N ASP A 113 9.30 7.64 10.23
CA ASP A 113 9.50 8.54 11.38
C ASP A 113 10.78 9.36 11.20
N GLU A 114 11.90 8.73 10.84
CA GLU A 114 13.17 9.42 10.53
C GLU A 114 13.02 10.43 9.36
N GLU A 115 12.32 10.04 8.29
CA GLU A 115 12.03 10.94 7.16
C GLU A 115 11.08 12.08 7.57
N ALA A 116 10.11 11.82 8.46
CA ALA A 116 9.22 12.86 8.96
C ALA A 116 9.96 13.89 9.81
N GLU A 117 10.92 13.46 10.64
CA GLU A 117 11.81 14.34 11.40
C GLU A 117 12.65 15.22 10.47
N TYR A 118 13.19 14.64 9.39
CA TYR A 118 13.89 15.41 8.35
C TYR A 118 12.97 16.45 7.68
N LEU A 119 11.79 16.03 7.23
CA LEU A 119 10.81 16.92 6.58
C LEU A 119 10.34 18.05 7.50
N ALA A 120 10.22 17.79 8.80
CA ALA A 120 9.83 18.80 9.79
C ALA A 120 10.87 19.93 9.95
N GLN A 121 12.14 19.65 9.66
CA GLN A 121 13.25 20.62 9.76
C GLN A 121 13.39 21.50 8.51
N LEU A 122 12.78 21.11 7.39
CA LEU A 122 12.86 21.87 6.14
C LEU A 122 12.12 23.20 6.23
N ASP A 123 12.67 24.24 5.59
CA ASP A 123 11.97 25.49 5.34
C ASP A 123 10.80 25.29 4.35
N ASP A 124 9.97 26.33 4.18
CA ASP A 124 8.75 26.22 3.35
C ASP A 124 9.04 25.96 1.87
N GLU A 125 10.16 26.44 1.35
CA GLU A 125 10.54 26.28 -0.06
C GLU A 125 11.05 24.85 -0.32
N ALA A 126 11.98 24.38 0.50
CA ALA A 126 12.51 23.02 0.42
C ALA A 126 11.41 21.98 0.66
N PHE A 127 10.55 22.20 1.67
CA PHE A 127 9.41 21.32 1.94
C PHE A 127 8.44 21.27 0.76
N ALA A 128 8.17 22.42 0.13
CA ALA A 128 7.32 22.47 -1.06
C ALA A 128 7.94 21.75 -2.26
N GLY A 129 9.26 21.85 -2.44
CA GLY A 129 10.00 21.11 -3.45
C GLY A 129 9.89 19.59 -3.28
N GLU A 130 10.15 19.09 -2.07
CA GLU A 130 10.04 17.65 -1.76
C GLU A 130 8.61 17.12 -1.96
N TRP A 131 7.60 17.86 -1.49
CA TRP A 131 6.21 17.46 -1.67
C TRP A 131 5.79 17.48 -3.15
N ALA A 132 6.18 18.51 -3.90
CA ALA A 132 5.90 18.60 -5.32
C ALA A 132 6.55 17.44 -6.09
N ALA A 133 7.80 17.11 -5.77
CA ALA A 133 8.52 15.98 -6.36
C ALA A 133 7.82 14.65 -6.05
N PHE A 134 7.42 14.42 -4.79
CA PHE A 134 6.67 13.24 -4.37
C PHE A 134 5.35 13.08 -5.13
N VAL A 135 4.54 14.14 -5.24
CA VAL A 135 3.26 14.10 -5.96
C VAL A 135 3.47 13.91 -7.46
N GLN A 136 4.54 14.48 -8.02
CA GLN A 136 4.89 14.35 -9.43
C GLN A 136 5.47 12.99 -9.81
N GLN A 137 6.00 12.21 -8.87
CA GLN A 137 6.50 10.86 -9.15
C GLN A 137 5.42 10.03 -9.86
N ALA A 138 5.65 9.77 -11.15
CA ALA A 138 4.81 8.87 -11.91
C ALA A 138 4.96 7.45 -11.37
N ALA A 139 3.86 6.71 -11.28
CA ALA A 139 3.91 5.27 -11.05
C ALA A 139 4.85 4.64 -12.11
N GLY A 140 6.06 4.24 -11.69
CA GLY A 140 7.07 3.64 -12.55
C GLY A 140 8.34 4.46 -12.82
N GLN A 141 8.43 5.73 -12.39
CA GLN A 141 9.66 6.53 -12.53
C GLN A 141 10.50 6.51 -11.24
N THR A 142 11.37 5.50 -11.14
CA THR A 142 12.66 5.54 -10.42
C THR A 142 12.67 5.68 -8.89
N ARG A 143 12.30 4.59 -8.21
CA ARG A 143 13.01 3.89 -7.10
C ARG A 143 11.97 3.01 -6.40
N SER A 144 12.05 1.69 -6.57
CA SER A 144 11.25 0.74 -5.79
C SER A 144 11.65 0.88 -4.32
N GLY A 145 10.97 1.73 -3.54
CA GLY A 145 11.64 2.23 -2.34
C GLY A 145 11.02 3.43 -1.65
N HIS A 146 11.22 4.59 -2.26
CA HIS A 146 11.02 5.87 -1.58
C HIS A 146 9.55 6.21 -1.34
N ASN A 147 8.66 5.76 -2.23
CA ASN A 147 7.28 6.24 -2.27
C ASN A 147 6.46 5.84 -1.04
N TYR A 148 6.75 4.70 -0.43
CA TYR A 148 6.00 4.25 0.77
C TYR A 148 6.47 4.97 2.03
N VAL A 149 7.79 5.09 2.22
CA VAL A 149 8.38 5.79 3.38
C VAL A 149 8.02 7.27 3.33
N GLN A 150 8.29 7.96 2.21
CA GLN A 150 7.95 9.37 2.05
C GLN A 150 6.45 9.62 2.15
N GLY A 151 5.64 8.77 1.54
CA GLY A 151 4.18 8.88 1.64
C GLY A 151 3.67 8.73 3.08
N LEU A 152 4.28 7.88 3.90
CA LEU A 152 3.97 7.78 5.33
C LEU A 152 4.50 8.99 6.10
N ALA A 153 5.71 9.44 5.80
CA ALA A 153 6.36 10.59 6.44
C ALA A 153 5.56 11.89 6.23
N PHE A 154 5.16 12.20 5.00
CA PHE A 154 4.30 13.36 4.70
C PHE A 154 2.93 13.32 5.38
N ARG A 155 2.50 12.12 5.79
CA ARG A 155 1.25 11.87 6.51
C ARG A 155 1.48 11.71 8.01
N SER A 156 2.69 11.85 8.53
CA SER A 156 2.95 11.83 9.97
C SER A 156 2.26 13.01 10.65
N LEU A 157 1.96 12.91 11.94
CA LEU A 157 1.24 13.98 12.64
C LEU A 157 2.02 15.29 12.73
N ASP A 158 3.36 15.21 12.68
CA ASP A 158 4.24 16.37 12.82
C ASP A 158 4.20 17.27 11.57
N VAL A 159 4.07 16.67 10.38
CA VAL A 159 4.07 17.43 9.11
C VAL A 159 2.72 17.43 8.38
N ALA A 160 1.80 16.50 8.66
CA ALA A 160 0.54 16.37 7.93
C ALA A 160 -0.30 17.66 7.86
N PRO A 161 -0.41 18.52 8.92
CA PRO A 161 -1.10 19.79 8.81
C PRO A 161 -0.46 20.73 7.77
N ARG A 162 0.87 20.79 7.75
CA ARG A 162 1.67 21.58 6.79
C ARG A 162 1.53 21.02 5.38
N THR A 163 1.65 19.70 5.21
CA THR A 163 1.44 19.01 3.93
C THR A 163 0.04 19.27 3.38
N ARG A 164 -0.99 19.25 4.22
CA ARG A 164 -2.36 19.55 3.81
C ARG A 164 -2.52 20.99 3.33
N ALA A 165 -2.06 21.97 4.11
CA ALA A 165 -2.16 23.38 3.74
C ALA A 165 -1.44 23.67 2.41
N LEU A 166 -0.25 23.06 2.24
CA LEU A 166 0.49 23.13 0.99
C LEU A 166 -0.26 22.46 -0.17
N SER A 167 -0.82 21.27 0.03
CA SER A 167 -1.59 20.55 -0.99
C SER A 167 -2.81 21.34 -1.46
N GLU A 168 -3.52 22.02 -0.54
CA GLU A 168 -4.63 22.90 -0.87
C GLU A 168 -4.17 24.11 -1.70
N ARG A 169 -3.00 24.69 -1.39
CA ARG A 169 -2.39 25.77 -2.18
C ARG A 169 -1.97 25.30 -3.57
N MET A 170 -1.27 24.17 -3.67
CA MET A 170 -0.85 23.57 -4.93
C MET A 170 -2.04 23.17 -5.82
N HIS A 171 -3.17 22.74 -5.24
CA HIS A 171 -4.37 22.41 -6.01
C HIS A 171 -4.99 23.65 -6.67
N ARG A 172 -5.02 24.78 -5.93
CA ARG A 172 -5.49 26.08 -6.43
C ARG A 172 -4.57 26.61 -7.53
N THR A 173 -3.27 26.66 -7.26
CA THR A 173 -2.27 27.25 -8.15
C THR A 173 -1.20 26.24 -8.58
N PRO A 174 -1.55 25.21 -9.38
CA PRO A 174 -0.65 24.10 -9.70
C PRO A 174 0.54 24.51 -10.57
N GLU A 175 0.42 25.62 -11.31
CA GLU A 175 1.44 26.08 -12.25
C GLU A 175 2.73 26.54 -11.56
N GLU A 176 2.65 27.03 -10.32
CA GLU A 176 3.81 27.45 -9.52
C GLU A 176 4.70 26.27 -9.11
N TYR A 177 4.14 25.07 -9.04
CA TYR A 177 4.81 23.88 -8.51
C TYR A 177 5.16 22.85 -9.59
N LEU A 178 4.80 23.13 -10.85
CA LEU A 178 5.08 22.28 -11.98
C LEU A 178 6.30 22.80 -12.75
N PRO A 179 7.28 21.94 -13.09
CA PRO A 179 8.44 22.38 -13.88
C PRO A 179 8.00 22.87 -15.26
N THR A 180 8.68 23.87 -15.79
CA THR A 180 8.41 24.35 -17.16
C THR A 180 9.07 23.39 -18.15
N VAL A 181 8.31 22.87 -19.12
CA VAL A 181 8.80 21.95 -20.16
C VAL A 181 8.88 22.71 -21.49
N ALA A 182 10.08 22.83 -22.05
CA ALA A 182 10.29 23.52 -23.32
C ALA A 182 9.58 22.78 -24.48
N GLY A 183 8.87 23.53 -25.33
CA GLY A 183 8.13 22.97 -26.47
C GLY A 183 6.85 22.20 -26.09
N GLU A 184 6.39 22.28 -24.83
CA GLU A 184 5.16 21.63 -24.40
C GLU A 184 3.93 22.25 -25.09
N SER A 185 3.09 21.41 -25.69
CA SER A 185 1.83 21.87 -26.28
C SER A 185 0.85 22.31 -25.19
N ARG A 186 -0.07 23.23 -25.53
CA ARG A 186 -1.12 23.68 -24.59
C ARG A 186 -1.93 22.51 -24.01
N THR A 187 -2.23 21.51 -24.84
CA THR A 187 -2.96 20.30 -24.44
C THR A 187 -2.14 19.43 -23.48
N ALA A 188 -0.83 19.25 -23.74
CA ALA A 188 0.05 18.48 -22.87
C ALA A 188 0.17 19.16 -21.48
N ARG A 189 0.34 20.49 -21.46
CA ARG A 189 0.35 21.27 -20.21
C ARG A 189 -0.94 21.10 -19.43
N ALA A 190 -2.11 21.22 -20.07
CA ALA A 190 -3.40 21.04 -19.42
C ALA A 190 -3.56 19.63 -18.83
N ALA A 191 -3.14 18.59 -19.55
CA ALA A 191 -3.18 17.21 -19.07
C ALA A 191 -2.27 17.00 -17.85
N ARG A 192 -1.07 17.58 -17.84
CA ARG A 192 -0.13 17.52 -16.72
C ARG A 192 -0.67 18.21 -15.47
N VAL A 193 -1.27 19.40 -15.63
CA VAL A 193 -1.96 20.12 -14.55
C VAL A 193 -3.11 19.28 -13.99
N ALA A 194 -3.94 18.68 -14.85
CA ALA A 194 -5.05 17.83 -14.42
C ALA A 194 -4.55 16.58 -13.67
N GLN A 195 -3.48 15.95 -14.14
CA GLN A 195 -2.87 14.81 -13.48
C GLN A 195 -2.31 15.19 -12.11
N PHE A 196 -1.62 16.31 -12.00
CA PHE A 196 -1.08 16.82 -10.74
C PHE A 196 -2.20 17.09 -9.72
N ARG A 197 -3.27 17.77 -10.12
CA ARG A 197 -4.46 17.98 -9.28
C ARG A 197 -5.11 16.68 -8.83
N SER A 198 -5.27 15.71 -9.74
CA SER A 198 -5.85 14.41 -9.41
C SER A 198 -5.02 13.66 -8.36
N ARG A 199 -3.69 13.75 -8.43
CA ARG A 199 -2.80 13.15 -7.43
C ARG A 199 -2.86 13.88 -6.10
N LEU A 200 -2.85 15.21 -6.10
CA LEU A 200 -3.06 16.02 -4.89
C LEU A 200 -4.39 15.67 -4.21
N GLU A 201 -5.46 15.49 -4.97
CA GLU A 201 -6.76 15.08 -4.40
C GLU A 201 -6.71 13.70 -3.75
N ALA A 202 -5.98 12.75 -4.33
CA ALA A 202 -5.78 11.45 -3.73
C ALA A 202 -5.00 11.57 -2.41
N GLU A 203 -3.93 12.36 -2.39
CA GLU A 203 -3.12 12.59 -1.19
C GLU A 203 -3.87 13.37 -0.10
N LEU A 204 -4.66 14.39 -0.47
CA LEU A 204 -5.52 15.12 0.46
C LEU A 204 -6.51 14.19 1.18
N ARG A 205 -7.04 13.16 0.51
CA ARG A 205 -7.89 12.17 1.17
C ARG A 205 -7.13 11.39 2.24
N PHE A 206 -5.90 10.94 1.94
CA PHE A 206 -5.07 10.24 2.91
C PHE A 206 -4.69 11.14 4.10
N LEU A 207 -4.27 12.38 3.84
CA LEU A 207 -3.98 13.37 4.88
C LEU A 207 -5.21 13.64 5.77
N GLN A 208 -6.38 13.78 5.16
CA GLN A 208 -7.63 13.96 5.89
C GLN A 208 -7.94 12.77 6.82
N TYR A 209 -7.67 11.53 6.38
CA TYR A 209 -7.82 10.36 7.24
C TYR A 209 -6.86 10.39 8.42
N THR A 210 -5.58 10.70 8.20
CA THR A 210 -4.59 10.79 9.28
C THR A 210 -4.96 11.86 10.31
N LEU A 211 -5.30 13.06 9.85
CA LEU A 211 -5.70 14.16 10.74
C LEU A 211 -6.97 13.83 11.53
N ASN A 212 -7.96 13.19 10.89
CA ASN A 212 -9.17 12.74 11.58
C ASN A 212 -8.88 11.65 12.63
N TYR A 213 -7.96 10.73 12.33
CA TYR A 213 -7.54 9.71 13.28
C TYR A 213 -6.81 10.31 14.49
N ALA A 214 -5.95 11.31 14.26
CA ALA A 214 -5.29 12.05 15.32
C ALA A 214 -6.30 12.66 16.29
N VAL A 215 -7.29 13.37 15.76
CA VAL A 215 -8.38 13.99 16.54
C VAL A 215 -9.17 12.93 17.32
N ALA A 216 -9.48 11.78 16.68
CA ALA A 216 -10.20 10.67 17.31
C ALA A 216 -9.42 10.02 18.47
N ARG A 217 -8.08 9.92 18.38
CA ARG A 217 -7.21 9.40 19.46
C ARG A 217 -7.34 10.22 20.74
N TRP A 218 -7.60 11.53 20.64
CA TRP A 218 -7.83 12.41 21.77
C TRP A 218 -9.30 12.43 22.26
N GLY A 219 -10.11 11.45 21.84
CA GLY A 219 -11.53 11.37 22.20
C GLY A 219 -12.41 12.46 21.57
N ARG A 220 -11.86 13.23 20.62
CA ARG A 220 -12.60 14.27 19.90
C ARG A 220 -13.20 13.67 18.63
N MET A 221 -14.45 14.03 18.32
CA MET A 221 -15.06 13.68 17.03
C MET A 221 -14.21 14.24 15.86
N PRO A 222 -14.12 13.54 14.71
CA PRO A 222 -13.45 14.07 13.52
C PRO A 222 -13.89 15.51 13.22
N THR A 223 -12.94 16.42 12.98
CA THR A 223 -13.21 17.86 12.81
C THR A 223 -13.98 18.17 11.54
N THR A 224 -13.81 17.37 10.49
CA THR A 224 -14.63 17.47 9.28
C THR A 224 -16.00 16.82 9.49
N PRO A 225 -17.11 17.56 9.27
CA PRO A 225 -18.44 16.97 9.25
C PRO A 225 -18.51 15.90 8.16
N ASN A 226 -18.95 14.69 8.50
CA ASN A 226 -19.32 13.72 7.48
C ASN A 226 -20.70 14.12 6.94
N TYR A 227 -20.72 15.06 5.98
CA TYR A 227 -21.95 15.62 5.41
C TYR A 227 -22.86 14.55 4.83
N ARG A 228 -22.30 13.46 4.28
CA ARG A 228 -23.08 12.31 3.83
C ARG A 228 -23.79 11.63 4.99
N LEU A 229 -23.09 11.38 6.09
CA LEU A 229 -23.67 10.76 7.28
C LEU A 229 -24.65 11.71 7.99
N GLN A 230 -24.42 13.02 7.98
CA GLN A 230 -25.36 14.03 8.47
C GLN A 230 -26.62 14.09 7.60
N ALA A 231 -26.50 14.17 6.28
CA ALA A 231 -27.62 14.11 5.36
C ALA A 231 -28.40 12.79 5.50
N MET A 232 -27.70 11.66 5.68
CA MET A 232 -28.34 10.38 5.98
C MET A 232 -29.06 10.39 7.33
N ARG A 233 -28.51 11.02 8.38
CA ARG A 233 -29.20 11.16 9.68
C ARG A 233 -30.46 12.00 9.55
N LEU A 234 -30.39 13.15 8.87
CA LEU A 234 -31.55 14.01 8.62
C LEU A 234 -32.61 13.27 7.80
N LEU A 235 -32.23 12.48 6.79
CA LEU A 235 -33.14 11.64 6.03
C LEU A 235 -33.75 10.50 6.86
N VAL A 236 -32.99 9.90 7.77
CA VAL A 236 -33.48 8.87 8.70
C VAL A 236 -34.46 9.46 9.70
N GLU A 237 -34.18 10.66 10.22
CA GLU A 237 -35.06 11.37 11.16
C GLU A 237 -36.37 11.80 10.49
N ALA A 238 -36.31 12.29 9.25
CA ALA A 238 -37.50 12.70 8.49
C ALA A 238 -38.32 11.52 7.95
N HIS A 239 -37.66 10.43 7.51
CA HIS A 239 -38.30 9.31 6.81
C HIS A 239 -37.74 7.94 7.26
N PRO A 240 -37.95 7.54 8.52
CA PRO A 240 -37.31 6.35 9.09
C PRO A 240 -37.71 5.04 8.38
N GLU A 241 -39.00 4.90 8.04
CA GLU A 241 -39.53 3.69 7.40
C GLU A 241 -39.07 3.54 5.94
N GLU A 242 -39.13 4.63 5.17
CA GLU A 242 -38.70 4.65 3.76
C GLU A 242 -37.21 4.40 3.64
N PHE A 243 -36.41 5.00 4.53
CA PHE A 243 -34.98 4.77 4.58
C PHE A 243 -34.66 3.30 4.93
N SER A 244 -35.38 2.69 5.87
CA SER A 244 -35.22 1.27 6.20
C SER A 244 -35.56 0.35 5.02
N LYS A 245 -36.65 0.64 4.31
CA LYS A 245 -37.06 -0.07 3.08
C LYS A 245 -36.00 0.04 1.98
N LEU A 246 -35.52 1.26 1.68
CA LEU A 246 -34.48 1.51 0.69
C LEU A 246 -33.17 0.82 1.07
N ARG A 247 -32.74 0.90 2.33
CA ARG A 247 -31.52 0.23 2.80
C ARG A 247 -31.61 -1.29 2.66
N SER A 248 -32.78 -1.85 2.92
CA SER A 248 -33.03 -3.29 2.78
C SER A 248 -33.03 -3.71 1.30
N ALA A 249 -33.66 -2.93 0.43
CA ALA A 249 -33.64 -3.13 -1.02
C ALA A 249 -32.20 -3.09 -1.59
N VAL A 250 -31.42 -2.07 -1.23
CA VAL A 250 -30.01 -1.94 -1.65
C VAL A 250 -29.15 -3.13 -1.17
N ARG A 251 -29.39 -3.63 0.06
CA ARG A 251 -28.70 -4.82 0.58
C ARG A 251 -29.07 -6.08 -0.19
N GLU A 252 -30.34 -6.24 -0.52
CA GLU A 252 -30.84 -7.35 -1.33
C GLU A 252 -30.26 -7.33 -2.75
N ASP A 253 -30.24 -6.17 -3.40
CA ASP A 253 -29.67 -6.01 -4.74
C ASP A 253 -28.16 -6.27 -4.73
N ALA A 254 -27.43 -5.77 -3.72
CA ALA A 254 -26.02 -6.07 -3.55
C ALA A 254 -25.77 -7.57 -3.31
N ARG A 255 -26.68 -8.27 -2.61
CA ARG A 255 -26.60 -9.72 -2.42
C ARG A 255 -26.81 -10.46 -3.74
N LYS A 256 -27.85 -10.09 -4.51
CA LYS A 256 -28.16 -10.66 -5.83
C LYS A 256 -27.01 -10.45 -6.82
N ALA A 257 -26.45 -9.24 -6.90
CA ALA A 257 -25.31 -8.94 -7.76
C ALA A 257 -24.08 -9.81 -7.41
N ARG A 258 -23.79 -10.01 -6.11
CA ARG A 258 -22.71 -10.91 -5.67
C ARG A 258 -22.97 -12.37 -6.04
N GLU A 259 -24.22 -12.83 -5.94
CA GLU A 259 -24.60 -14.18 -6.36
C GLU A 259 -24.48 -14.38 -7.86
N GLU A 260 -24.87 -13.39 -8.65
CA GLU A 260 -24.75 -13.42 -10.11
C GLU A 260 -23.28 -13.48 -10.54
N VAL A 261 -22.42 -12.63 -9.97
CA VAL A 261 -20.96 -12.69 -10.19
C VAL A 261 -20.41 -14.06 -9.79
N ARG A 262 -20.89 -14.66 -8.70
CA ARG A 262 -20.49 -16.03 -8.30
C ARG A 262 -20.96 -17.07 -9.31
N ARG A 263 -22.17 -16.96 -9.86
CA ARG A 263 -22.71 -17.86 -10.89
C ARG A 263 -21.92 -17.74 -12.19
N GLN A 264 -21.67 -16.52 -12.66
CA GLN A 264 -20.85 -16.24 -13.85
C GLN A 264 -19.44 -16.80 -13.70
N ARG A 265 -18.77 -16.58 -12.56
CA ARG A 265 -17.45 -17.16 -12.27
C ARG A 265 -17.46 -18.69 -12.22
N ARG A 266 -18.54 -19.32 -11.74
CA ARG A 266 -18.69 -20.79 -11.77
C ARG A 266 -18.88 -21.29 -13.20
N PHE A 267 -19.67 -20.58 -14.01
CA PHE A 267 -19.89 -20.92 -15.42
C PHE A 267 -18.59 -20.81 -16.23
N GLN A 268 -17.88 -19.68 -16.12
CA GLN A 268 -16.57 -19.46 -16.76
C GLN A 268 -15.55 -20.54 -16.40
N ARG A 269 -15.51 -20.99 -15.14
CA ARG A 269 -14.64 -22.10 -14.72
C ARG A 269 -15.03 -23.44 -15.33
N ARG A 270 -16.33 -23.70 -15.53
CA ARG A 270 -16.83 -24.93 -16.15
C ARG A 270 -16.56 -24.96 -17.65
N THR A 271 -16.70 -23.82 -18.34
CA THR A 271 -16.38 -23.72 -19.77
C THR A 271 -14.87 -23.79 -20.01
N GLN A 272 -14.04 -23.14 -19.19
CA GLN A 272 -12.58 -23.27 -19.26
C GLN A 272 -12.11 -24.71 -19.02
N ALA A 273 -12.70 -25.44 -18.06
CA ALA A 273 -12.36 -26.84 -17.80
C ALA A 273 -12.80 -27.81 -18.92
N ARG A 274 -13.75 -27.42 -19.79
CA ARG A 274 -14.21 -28.22 -20.93
C ARG A 274 -13.46 -27.93 -22.24
N GLY A 275 -12.82 -26.76 -22.36
CA GLY A 275 -12.04 -26.40 -23.56
C GLY A 275 -10.57 -26.87 -23.52
N THR A 276 -10.15 -27.51 -22.43
CA THR A 276 -8.80 -28.08 -22.23
C THR A 276 -8.82 -29.61 -22.11
N SER A 277 -9.92 -30.25 -22.53
CA SER A 277 -10.06 -31.69 -22.76
C SER A 277 -10.20 -31.93 -24.25
#